data_AF-A0A528N2L1-F1
#
_entry.id   AF-A0A528N2L1-F1
#
_cell.length_a   1.000
_cell.length_b   1.000
_cell.length_c   1.000
_cell.angle_alpha   90.00
_cell.angle_beta   90.00
_cell.angle_gamma   90.00
#
_symmetry.space_group_name_H-M   'P 1'
#
loop_
_entity.id
_entity.type
_entity.pdbx_description
1 polymer ?
#
loop_
_entity_poly.entity_id
_entity_poly.type
_entity_poly.pdbx_seq_one_letter_code
_entity_poly.pdbx_strand_id
1 'polypeptide(L)'
;RPTVQVGDPFTEKCLLEACLELMASGAVIAIQDMGAAGLTCSAVEMGAKGDLGIELDLDKVPVREERMSAYEMMLSESQERM
;
A
#
# COMPACT_ATOMS: atom_id res chain seq x y z
N ARG A 1 11.83 13.79 5.30
CA ARG A 1 12.69 12.76 4.66
C ARG A 1 12.74 13.09 3.16
N PRO A 2 13.81 12.73 2.40
CA PRO A 2 13.98 13.24 1.04
C PRO A 2 12.74 12.95 0.18
N THR A 3 12.32 13.93 -0.62
CA THR A 3 11.12 13.90 -1.47
C THR A 3 11.24 12.98 -2.68
N VAL A 4 12.42 12.41 -2.93
CA VAL A 4 12.67 11.57 -4.10
C VAL A 4 12.30 10.14 -3.76
N GLN A 5 11.21 9.66 -4.37
CA GLN A 5 10.87 8.25 -4.32
C GLN A 5 11.91 7.46 -5.15
N VAL A 6 12.43 6.38 -4.56
CA VAL A 6 13.33 5.45 -5.25
C VAL A 6 12.55 4.16 -5.46
N GLY A 7 12.16 3.91 -6.71
CA GLY A 7 11.52 2.67 -7.10
C GLY A 7 12.51 1.54 -7.37
N ASP A 8 12.04 0.32 -7.20
CA ASP A 8 12.75 -0.92 -7.54
C ASP A 8 11.95 -1.75 -8.57
N PRO A 9 12.31 -1.69 -9.86
CA PRO A 9 11.57 -2.39 -10.91
C PRO A 9 11.59 -3.92 -10.76
N PHE A 10 12.56 -4.48 -10.03
CA PHE A 10 12.58 -5.92 -9.77
C PHE A 10 11.49 -6.31 -8.76
N THR A 11 11.33 -5.52 -7.71
CA THR A 11 10.23 -5.70 -6.75
C THR A 11 8.87 -5.41 -7.40
N GLU A 12 8.77 -4.39 -8.27
CA GLU A 12 7.54 -4.09 -9.00
C GLU A 12 7.10 -5.25 -9.90
N LYS A 13 8.05 -5.91 -10.59
CA LYS A 13 7.74 -7.10 -11.38
C LYS A 13 7.19 -8.23 -10.51
N CYS A 14 7.82 -8.51 -9.37
CA CYS A 14 7.33 -9.54 -8.45
C CYS A 14 5.93 -9.22 -7.92
N LEU A 15 5.67 -7.94 -7.60
CA LEU A 15 4.36 -7.47 -7.15
C LEU A 15 3.29 -7.69 -8.23
N LEU A 16 3.61 -7.36 -9.49
CA LEU A 16 2.71 -7.57 -10.62
C LEU A 16 2.33 -9.04 -10.80
N GLU A 17 3.33 -9.95 -10.81
CA GLU A 17 3.06 -11.39 -10.97
C GLU A 17 2.21 -11.93 -9.80
N ALA A 18 2.51 -11.51 -8.57
CA ALA A 18 1.72 -11.89 -7.39
C ALA A 18 0.26 -11.40 -7.48
N CYS A 19 0.05 -10.16 -7.94
CA CYS A 19 -1.29 -9.62 -8.14
C CYS A 19 -2.07 -10.40 -9.20
N LEU A 20 -1.43 -10.75 -10.32
CA LEU A 20 -2.06 -11.56 -11.37
C LEU A 20 -2.46 -12.96 -10.86
N GLU A 21 -1.59 -13.61 -10.09
CA GLU A 21 -1.87 -14.91 -9.47
C GLU A 21 -3.04 -14.82 -8.48
N LEU A 22 -3.04 -13.81 -7.61
CA LEU A 22 -4.11 -13.56 -6.64
C LEU A 22 -5.45 -13.28 -7.31
N MET A 23 -5.48 -12.46 -8.36
CA MET A 23 -6.69 -12.20 -9.14
C MET A 23 -7.21 -13.47 -9.83
N ALA A 24 -6.32 -14.29 -10.40
CA ALA A 24 -6.69 -15.54 -11.06
C ALA A 24 -7.26 -16.59 -10.08
N SER A 25 -6.81 -16.57 -8.83
CA SER A 25 -7.30 -17.48 -7.78
C SER A 25 -8.72 -17.17 -7.29
N GLY A 26 -9.22 -15.95 -7.55
CA GLY A 26 -10.49 -15.46 -7.00
C GLY A 26 -10.42 -15.03 -5.53
N ALA A 27 -9.22 -14.97 -4.93
CA ALA A 27 -9.02 -14.53 -3.55
C ALA A 27 -9.17 -13.01 -3.34
N VAL A 28 -9.15 -12.22 -4.42
CA VAL A 28 -9.19 -10.74 -4.38
C VAL A 28 -10.58 -10.24 -4.76
N ILE A 29 -11.20 -9.47 -3.87
CA ILE A 29 -12.48 -8.78 -4.15
C ILE A 29 -12.22 -7.44 -4.84
N ALA A 30 -11.22 -6.70 -4.37
CA ALA A 30 -10.77 -5.42 -4.91
C ALA A 30 -9.28 -5.23 -4.53
N ILE A 31 -8.57 -4.42 -5.31
CA ILE A 31 -7.15 -4.10 -5.10
C ILE A 31 -6.92 -2.63 -5.48
N GLN A 32 -5.97 -1.97 -4.83
CA GLN A 32 -5.69 -0.55 -5.03
C GLN A 32 -4.21 -0.29 -4.76
N ASP A 33 -3.51 0.32 -5.70
CA ASP A 33 -2.11 0.66 -5.54
C ASP A 33 -1.89 1.77 -4.51
N MET A 34 -0.65 1.88 -4.04
CA MET A 34 -0.25 2.90 -3.07
C MET A 34 0.75 3.88 -3.67
N GLY A 35 0.26 5.09 -3.95
CA GLY A 35 1.04 6.20 -4.46
C GLY A 35 1.07 7.39 -3.50
N ALA A 36 0.59 8.54 -4.00
CA ALA A 36 0.55 9.79 -3.25
C ALA A 36 -0.27 9.67 -1.96
N ALA A 37 0.24 10.24 -0.87
CA ALA A 37 -0.32 10.12 0.48
C ALA A 37 -0.50 8.68 1.03
N GLY A 38 0.08 7.67 0.37
CA GLY A 38 0.26 6.33 0.92
C GLY A 38 -1.00 5.64 1.43
N LEU A 39 -0.91 5.04 2.62
CA LEU A 39 -2.01 4.33 3.28
C LEU A 39 -3.25 5.19 3.44
N THR A 40 -3.07 6.49 3.70
CA THR A 40 -4.19 7.40 3.92
C THR A 40 -5.10 7.47 2.69
N CYS A 41 -4.51 7.66 1.51
CA CYS A 41 -5.27 7.78 0.27
C CYS A 41 -5.86 6.43 -0.15
N SER A 42 -5.01 5.41 -0.27
CA SER A 42 -5.41 4.10 -0.80
C SER A 42 -6.48 3.44 0.07
N ALA A 43 -6.34 3.49 1.40
CA ALA A 43 -7.36 2.95 2.29
C ALA A 43 -8.67 3.71 2.09
N VAL A 44 -8.69 5.03 2.30
CA VAL A 44 -9.93 5.83 2.24
C VAL A 44 -10.64 5.67 0.90
N GLU A 45 -9.92 5.65 -0.22
CA GLU A 45 -10.50 5.39 -1.54
C GLU A 45 -11.15 4.00 -1.64
N MET A 46 -10.52 2.96 -1.09
CA MET A 46 -11.11 1.62 -1.07
C MET A 46 -12.38 1.57 -0.23
N GLY A 47 -12.37 2.16 0.97
CA GLY A 47 -13.56 2.21 1.84
C GLY A 47 -14.70 2.98 1.17
N ALA A 48 -14.41 4.15 0.59
CA ALA A 48 -15.40 4.97 -0.10
C ALA A 48 -15.99 4.27 -1.33
N LYS A 49 -15.16 3.63 -2.18
CA LYS A 49 -15.63 2.88 -3.35
C LYS A 49 -16.47 1.65 -2.97
N GLY A 50 -16.24 1.10 -1.78
CA GLY A 50 -17.00 -0.03 -1.22
C GLY A 50 -18.25 0.37 -0.43
N ASP A 51 -18.48 1.67 -0.16
CA ASP A 51 -19.49 2.16 0.79
C ASP A 51 -19.30 1.59 2.23
N LEU A 52 -18.04 1.56 2.68
CA LEU A 52 -17.60 0.95 3.95
C LEU A 52 -16.71 1.90 4.77
N GLY A 53 -16.57 1.59 6.06
CA GLY A 53 -15.55 2.17 6.94
C GLY A 53 -14.25 1.36 6.96
N ILE A 54 -13.20 1.90 7.59
CA ILE A 54 -11.87 1.27 7.64
C ILE A 54 -11.27 1.41 9.04
N GLU A 55 -10.68 0.33 9.53
CA GLU A 55 -9.82 0.29 10.71
C GLU A 55 -8.44 -0.20 10.29
N LEU A 56 -7.39 0.57 10.62
CA LEU A 56 -6.00 0.23 10.27
C LEU A 56 -5.19 -0.04 11.54
N ASP A 57 -4.64 -1.25 11.62
CA ASP A 57 -3.68 -1.64 12.65
C ASP A 57 -2.26 -1.35 12.15
N LEU A 58 -1.71 -0.21 12.56
CA LEU A 58 -0.41 0.28 12.07
C LEU A 58 0.76 -0.58 12.55
N ASP A 59 0.61 -1.35 13.63
CA ASP A 59 1.66 -2.24 14.14
C ASP A 59 1.91 -3.42 13.19
N LYS A 60 0.97 -3.70 12.27
CA LYS A 60 1.10 -4.74 11.23
C LYS A 60 1.69 -4.23 9.93
N VAL A 61 1.89 -2.92 9.77
CA VAL A 61 2.46 -2.34 8.55
C VAL A 61 3.96 -2.66 8.51
N PRO A 62 4.46 -3.39 7.50
CA PRO A 62 5.89 -3.64 7.37
C PRO A 62 6.64 -2.31 7.16
N VAL A 63 7.64 -2.05 8.01
CA VAL A 63 8.45 -0.84 7.93
C VAL A 63 9.90 -1.15 7.60
N ARG A 64 10.49 -0.34 6.72
CA ARG A 64 11.91 -0.40 6.39
C ARG A 64 12.78 0.33 7.39
N GLU A 65 12.25 1.41 8.00
CA GLU A 65 12.98 2.27 8.91
C GLU A 65 12.47 2.07 10.34
N GLU A 66 13.39 1.95 11.29
CA GLU A 66 13.06 1.83 12.71
C GLU A 66 12.39 3.11 13.23
N ARG A 67 11.50 2.94 14.23
CA ARG A 67 10.86 4.04 14.97
C ARG A 67 10.08 5.02 14.08
N MET A 68 9.48 4.52 13.01
CA MET A 68 8.59 5.31 12.17
C MET A 68 7.32 5.66 12.97
N SER A 69 6.96 6.94 13.00
CA SER A 69 5.73 7.37 13.67
C SER A 69 4.49 6.95 12.88
N ALA A 70 3.34 6.84 13.56
CA ALA A 70 2.06 6.55 12.90
C ALA A 70 1.75 7.54 11.76
N TYR A 71 2.08 8.82 11.94
CA TYR A 71 1.90 9.84 10.90
C TYR A 71 2.78 9.59 9.67
N GLU A 72 4.05 9.22 9.88
CA GLU A 72 4.97 8.88 8.78
C GLU A 72 4.55 7.58 8.08
N MET A 73 4.03 6.59 8.81
CA MET A 73 3.44 5.38 8.22
C MET A 73 2.27 5.71 7.30
N MET A 74 1.34 6.53 7.80
CA MET A 74 0.12 6.88 7.09
C MET A 74 0.37 7.65 5.80
N LEU A 75 1.39 8.52 5.77
CA LEU A 75 1.73 9.37 4.62
C LEU A 75 2.95 8.90 3.83
N SER A 76 3.51 7.73 4.14
CA SER A 76 4.66 7.19 3.41
C SER A 76 4.29 6.91 1.96
N GLU A 77 5.09 7.42 1.02
CA GLU A 77 4.99 7.18 -0.43
C GLU A 77 6.09 6.22 -0.93
N SER A 78 6.48 5.27 -0.07
CA SER A 78 7.37 4.16 -0.48
C SER A 78 6.76 3.44 -1.68
N GLN A 79 7.58 3.09 -2.67
CA GLN A 79 7.13 2.48 -3.91
C GLN A 79 6.88 0.98 -3.74
N GLU A 80 6.37 0.36 -4.81
CA GLU A 80 6.09 -1.09 -4.90
C GLU A 80 5.18 -1.63 -3.79
N ARG A 81 4.05 -0.95 -3.58
CA ARG A 81 3.02 -1.37 -2.63
C ARG A 81 1.64 -1.38 -3.29
N MET A 82 0.84 -2.33 -2.84
CA MET A 82 -0.51 -2.65 -3.30
C MET A 82 -1.36 -3.09 -2.12
#